data_AF-A0A0S8B968-F1
#
_entry.id   AF-A0A0S8B968-F1
#
_cell.length_a   1.000
_cell.length_b   1.000
_cell.length_c   1.000
_cell.angle_alpha   90.00
_cell.angle_beta   90.00
_cell.angle_gamma   90.00
#
_symmetry.space_group_name_H-M   'P 1'
#
loop_
_entity.id
_entity.type
_entity.pdbx_description
1 polymer ?
#
loop_
_entity_poly.entity_id
_entity_poly.type
_entity_poly.pdbx_seq_one_letter_code
_entity_poly.pdbx_strand_id
1 'polypeptide(L)'
;MITRAIVRRPGVDCVQGLTTSNLGTADYTKMLLQHANYINALRSIGLEVTILDALLGYPDAYFVEDAAVVTPNVAVITNPGAPSRQGEERALESLLASYREVARIQAPGTVEGGDVLMVGNHFFVGMSERTNEEGARKLGRILERHGHTWEPVAVGDGLHLKSSVNIVGGDTLLLTRVYAGRAEFQEYNKI
;
A
#
# COMPACT_ATOMS: atom_id res chain seq x y z
N MET A 1 0.92 -18.04 3.70
CA MET A 1 1.92 -17.98 2.62
C MET A 1 1.35 -17.17 1.47
N ILE A 2 2.09 -16.19 0.95
CA ILE A 2 1.69 -15.40 -0.22
C ILE A 2 2.08 -16.18 -1.48
N THR A 3 1.17 -16.29 -2.45
CA THR A 3 1.40 -17.04 -3.70
C THR A 3 1.20 -16.19 -4.96
N ARG A 4 0.64 -14.99 -4.83
CA ARG A 4 0.29 -14.10 -5.93
C ARG A 4 0.77 -12.68 -5.65
N ALA A 5 1.13 -11.96 -6.70
CA ALA A 5 1.37 -10.53 -6.66
C ALA A 5 0.63 -9.84 -7.82
N ILE A 6 0.20 -8.60 -7.58
CA ILE A 6 -0.38 -7.73 -8.61
C ILE A 6 0.59 -6.57 -8.76
N VAL A 7 0.90 -6.23 -10.01
CA VAL A 7 1.68 -5.04 -10.36
C VAL A 7 0.97 -4.31 -11.50
N ARG A 8 1.30 -3.05 -11.73
CA ARG A 8 0.87 -2.31 -12.92
C ARG A 8 2.06 -1.69 -13.62
N ARG A 9 2.10 -1.81 -14.95
CA ARG A 9 3.15 -1.17 -15.76
C ARG A 9 3.12 0.35 -15.57
N PRO A 10 4.27 1.03 -15.39
CA PRO A 10 4.30 2.48 -15.39
C PRO A 10 3.92 3.04 -16.77
N GLY A 11 3.04 4.05 -16.78
CA GLY A 11 2.69 4.80 -17.97
C GLY A 11 3.78 5.79 -18.37
N VAL A 12 3.75 6.27 -19.63
CA VAL A 12 4.68 7.31 -20.11
C VAL A 12 4.59 8.61 -19.31
N ASP A 13 3.43 8.83 -18.70
CA ASP A 13 3.10 9.95 -17.83
C ASP A 13 3.61 9.78 -16.39
N CYS A 14 4.24 8.65 -16.02
CA CYS A 14 4.79 8.45 -14.67
C CYS A 14 5.85 9.49 -14.26
N VAL A 15 6.44 10.17 -15.25
CA VAL A 15 7.36 11.30 -15.03
C VAL A 15 6.67 12.53 -14.42
N GLN A 16 5.33 12.55 -14.40
CA GLN A 16 4.48 13.58 -13.80
C GLN A 16 3.92 13.15 -12.43
N GLY A 17 4.41 12.03 -11.88
CA GLY A 17 3.98 11.49 -10.60
C GLY A 17 4.20 12.47 -9.43
N LEU A 18 3.38 12.31 -8.39
CA LEU A 18 3.47 13.14 -7.19
C LEU A 18 4.81 12.93 -6.48
N THR A 19 5.48 14.01 -6.12
CA THR A 19 6.70 13.97 -5.30
C THR A 19 6.78 15.15 -4.36
N THR A 20 7.27 14.91 -3.15
CA THR A 20 7.66 15.94 -2.17
C THR A 20 9.18 16.14 -2.13
N SER A 21 9.93 15.36 -2.93
CA SER A 21 11.40 15.36 -2.96
C SER A 21 11.95 16.15 -4.15
N ASN A 22 13.13 16.74 -3.99
CA ASN A 22 13.84 17.48 -5.04
C ASN A 22 14.95 16.66 -5.72
N LEU A 23 14.66 15.40 -6.07
CA LEU A 23 15.63 14.45 -6.65
C LEU A 23 15.67 14.48 -8.20
N GLY A 24 14.90 15.39 -8.80
CA GLY A 24 14.71 15.47 -10.25
C GLY A 24 13.56 14.62 -10.78
N THR A 25 13.31 14.72 -12.08
CA THR A 25 12.25 13.98 -12.78
C THR A 25 12.67 12.54 -13.05
N ALA A 26 11.74 11.60 -12.91
CA ALA A 26 11.98 10.20 -13.24
C ALA A 26 12.35 10.00 -14.72
N ASP A 27 13.25 9.05 -14.99
CA ASP A 27 13.61 8.62 -16.34
C ASP A 27 12.71 7.45 -16.73
N TYR A 28 11.82 7.66 -17.70
CA TYR A 28 10.82 6.66 -18.10
C TYR A 28 11.46 5.34 -18.57
N THR A 29 12.57 5.40 -19.31
CA THR A 29 13.23 4.19 -19.82
C THR A 29 13.84 3.39 -18.67
N LYS A 30 14.46 4.07 -17.71
CA LYS A 30 14.98 3.43 -16.49
C LYS A 30 13.86 2.88 -15.61
N MET A 31 12.74 3.58 -15.49
CA MET A 31 11.56 3.12 -14.75
C MET A 31 11.03 1.79 -15.30
N LEU A 32 10.92 1.67 -16.63
CA LEU A 32 10.51 0.42 -17.28
C LEU A 32 11.48 -0.72 -16.98
N LEU A 33 12.78 -0.47 -17.05
CA LEU A 33 13.81 -1.47 -16.76
C LEU A 33 13.77 -1.92 -15.30
N GLN A 34 13.68 -0.97 -14.36
CA GLN A 34 13.59 -1.25 -12.93
C GLN A 34 12.32 -2.03 -12.57
N HIS A 35 11.17 -1.64 -13.13
CA HIS A 35 9.92 -2.34 -12.93
C HIS A 35 9.94 -3.77 -13.50
N ALA A 36 10.55 -3.97 -14.67
CA ALA A 36 10.76 -5.31 -15.23
C ALA A 36 11.64 -6.19 -14.31
N ASN A 37 12.71 -5.61 -13.74
CA ASN A 37 13.56 -6.30 -12.77
C ASN A 37 12.79 -6.66 -11.48
N TYR A 38 11.94 -5.77 -10.98
CA TYR A 38 11.07 -6.03 -9.83
C TYR A 38 10.11 -7.20 -10.09
N ILE A 39 9.46 -7.24 -11.26
CA ILE A 39 8.61 -8.37 -11.67
C ILE A 39 9.39 -9.68 -11.71
N ASN A 40 10.61 -9.65 -12.25
CA ASN A 40 11.47 -10.85 -12.32
C ASN A 40 11.87 -11.33 -10.93
N ALA A 41 12.14 -10.42 -9.99
CA ALA A 41 12.43 -10.76 -8.61
C ALA A 41 11.21 -11.40 -7.90
N LEU A 42 9.99 -10.91 -8.14
CA LEU A 42 8.77 -11.54 -7.60
C LEU A 42 8.56 -12.95 -8.17
N ARG A 43 8.80 -13.12 -9.47
CA ARG A 43 8.69 -14.44 -10.13
C ARG A 43 9.76 -15.43 -9.66
N SER A 44 10.99 -14.96 -9.41
CA SER A 44 12.09 -15.84 -9.01
C SER A 44 11.89 -16.46 -7.62
N ILE A 45 11.09 -15.82 -6.76
CA ILE A 45 10.66 -16.37 -5.47
C ILE A 45 9.35 -17.18 -5.56
N GLY A 46 8.88 -17.49 -6.78
CA GLY A 46 7.77 -18.40 -7.03
C GLY A 46 6.38 -17.77 -7.02
N LEU A 47 6.26 -16.44 -7.02
CA LEU A 47 4.95 -15.77 -7.07
C LEU A 47 4.36 -15.78 -8.49
N GLU A 48 3.06 -16.04 -8.58
CA GLU A 48 2.28 -15.76 -9.79
C GLU A 48 2.02 -14.26 -9.87
N VAL A 49 2.61 -13.59 -10.87
CA VAL A 49 2.51 -12.13 -11.02
C VAL A 49 1.48 -11.77 -12.08
N THR A 50 0.39 -11.15 -11.65
CA THR A 50 -0.59 -10.49 -12.53
C THR A 50 -0.10 -9.08 -12.86
N ILE A 51 0.05 -8.78 -14.15
CA ILE A 51 0.56 -7.49 -14.62
C ILE A 51 -0.60 -6.75 -15.28
N LEU A 52 -1.04 -5.65 -14.67
CA LEU A 52 -2.00 -4.72 -15.25
C LEU A 52 -1.30 -3.79 -16.25
N ASP A 53 -2.03 -3.41 -17.29
CA ASP A 53 -1.57 -2.39 -18.23
C ASP A 53 -1.49 -1.00 -17.58
N ALA A 54 -0.62 -0.15 -18.13
CA ALA A 54 -0.49 1.23 -17.69
C ALA A 54 -1.85 1.94 -17.77
N LEU A 55 -2.09 2.84 -16.81
CA LEU A 55 -3.32 3.61 -16.73
C LEU A 55 -2.99 5.07 -17.02
N LEU A 56 -3.09 5.48 -18.29
CA LEU A 56 -2.80 6.85 -18.71
C LEU A 56 -3.78 7.84 -18.06
N GLY A 57 -3.25 9.00 -17.66
CA GLY A 57 -3.97 10.00 -16.87
C GLY A 57 -3.80 9.80 -15.36
N TYR A 58 -3.14 8.71 -14.95
CA TYR A 58 -2.82 8.39 -13.56
C TYR A 58 -1.31 8.06 -13.43
N PRO A 59 -0.44 9.09 -13.37
CA PRO A 59 1.01 8.93 -13.32
C PRO A 59 1.52 7.96 -12.24
N ASP A 60 0.82 7.90 -11.11
CA ASP A 60 1.19 7.12 -9.93
C ASP A 60 0.51 5.74 -9.86
N ALA A 61 -0.30 5.35 -10.86
CA ALA A 61 -1.10 4.12 -10.84
C ALA A 61 -0.28 2.82 -10.75
N TYR A 62 1.03 2.89 -11.01
CA TYR A 62 1.94 1.76 -10.84
C TYR A 62 2.18 1.42 -9.35
N PHE A 63 1.92 2.36 -8.43
CA PHE A 63 1.86 2.13 -6.99
C PHE A 63 0.52 1.50 -6.58
N VAL A 64 0.29 0.28 -7.04
CA VAL A 64 -0.95 -0.48 -6.79
C VAL A 64 -1.23 -0.76 -5.31
N GLU A 65 -0.21 -0.66 -4.46
CA GLU A 65 -0.31 -0.84 -3.01
C GLU A 65 -1.33 0.13 -2.39
N ASP A 66 -1.38 1.37 -2.86
CA ASP A 66 -2.20 2.39 -2.20
C ASP A 66 -3.69 2.22 -2.45
N ALA A 67 -4.05 1.55 -3.55
CA ALA A 67 -5.41 1.42 -4.04
C ALA A 67 -6.18 0.23 -3.45
N ALA A 68 -5.50 -0.72 -2.79
CA ALA A 68 -6.16 -1.86 -2.13
C ALA A 68 -5.34 -2.44 -0.97
N VAL A 69 -6.03 -2.81 0.12
CA VAL A 69 -5.49 -3.63 1.21
C VAL A 69 -6.09 -5.03 1.11
N VAL A 70 -5.25 -6.06 0.96
CA VAL A 70 -5.71 -7.43 0.72
C VAL A 70 -5.31 -8.34 1.87
N THR A 71 -6.30 -9.03 2.43
CA THR A 71 -6.11 -10.09 3.44
C THR A 71 -6.50 -11.46 2.86
N PRO A 72 -6.32 -12.56 3.61
CA PRO A 72 -6.80 -13.87 3.16
C PRO A 72 -8.30 -13.92 2.84
N ASN A 73 -9.12 -13.08 3.48
CA ASN A 73 -10.58 -13.15 3.40
C ASN A 73 -11.23 -11.97 2.68
N VAL A 74 -10.61 -10.78 2.71
CA VAL A 74 -11.20 -9.55 2.14
C VAL A 74 -10.17 -8.76 1.33
N ALA A 75 -10.62 -8.17 0.23
CA ALA A 75 -9.93 -7.10 -0.47
C ALA A 75 -10.66 -5.78 -0.18
N VAL A 76 -10.01 -4.88 0.56
CA VAL A 76 -10.52 -3.55 0.86
C VAL A 76 -10.00 -2.58 -0.18
N ILE A 77 -10.88 -2.15 -1.07
CA ILE A 77 -10.61 -1.11 -2.05
C ILE A 77 -10.58 0.23 -1.31
N THR A 78 -9.47 0.93 -1.41
CA THR A 78 -9.24 2.16 -0.65
C THR A 78 -9.94 3.35 -1.31
N ASN A 79 -9.86 4.51 -0.65
CA ASN A 79 -10.27 5.79 -1.21
C ASN A 79 -9.05 6.71 -1.10
N PRO A 80 -8.19 6.79 -2.14
CA PRO A 80 -6.95 7.55 -2.08
C PRO A 80 -7.16 8.99 -1.64
N GLY A 81 -6.28 9.46 -0.75
CA GLY A 81 -6.32 10.84 -0.23
C GLY A 81 -5.90 11.86 -1.28
N ALA A 82 -4.98 11.48 -2.18
CA ALA A 82 -4.59 12.31 -3.31
C ALA A 82 -5.70 12.32 -4.40
N PRO A 83 -6.32 13.47 -4.73
CA PRO A 83 -7.42 13.50 -5.71
C PRO A 83 -7.02 13.01 -7.11
N SER A 84 -5.78 13.26 -7.54
CA SER A 84 -5.25 12.78 -8.82
C SER A 84 -5.16 11.26 -8.91
N ARG A 85 -5.21 10.55 -7.79
CA ARG A 85 -5.13 9.08 -7.70
C ARG A 85 -6.51 8.41 -7.57
N GLN A 86 -7.59 9.18 -7.42
CA GLN A 86 -8.93 8.63 -7.31
C GLN A 86 -9.41 8.09 -8.68
N GLY A 87 -9.65 6.79 -8.73
CA GLY A 87 -9.99 6.02 -9.93
C GLY A 87 -9.00 4.93 -10.26
N GLU A 88 -7.77 4.96 -9.71
CA GLU A 88 -6.77 3.89 -9.85
C GLU A 88 -7.29 2.55 -9.32
N GLU A 89 -8.13 2.60 -8.28
CA GLU A 89 -8.66 1.46 -7.55
C GLU A 89 -9.67 0.63 -8.33
N ARG A 90 -10.34 1.20 -9.34
CA ARG A 90 -11.44 0.55 -10.08
C ARG A 90 -11.02 -0.72 -10.82
N ALA A 91 -9.85 -0.67 -11.45
CA ALA A 91 -9.31 -1.82 -12.18
C ALA A 91 -8.83 -2.91 -11.22
N LEU A 92 -8.28 -2.53 -10.07
CA LEU A 92 -7.89 -3.48 -9.02
C LEU A 92 -9.12 -4.13 -8.40
N GLU A 93 -10.19 -3.38 -8.16
CA GLU A 93 -11.44 -3.91 -7.66
C GLU A 93 -12.00 -5.01 -8.56
N SER A 94 -12.10 -4.73 -9.86
CA SER A 94 -12.63 -5.69 -10.83
C SER A 94 -11.82 -6.99 -10.85
N LEU A 95 -10.50 -6.89 -10.70
CA LEU A 95 -9.60 -8.03 -10.59
C LEU A 95 -9.77 -8.76 -9.25
N LEU A 96 -9.80 -8.03 -8.13
CA LEU A 96 -9.81 -8.60 -6.79
C LEU A 96 -11.14 -9.29 -6.44
N ALA A 97 -12.24 -8.86 -7.07
CA ALA A 97 -13.55 -9.49 -6.93
C ALA A 97 -13.57 -10.97 -7.36
N SER A 98 -12.66 -11.42 -8.23
CA SER A 98 -12.55 -12.85 -8.56
C SER A 98 -11.79 -13.67 -7.52
N TYR A 99 -11.16 -13.02 -6.54
CA TYR A 99 -10.32 -13.67 -5.53
C TYR A 99 -10.93 -13.63 -4.14
N ARG A 100 -11.56 -12.51 -3.76
CA ARG A 100 -11.98 -12.24 -2.38
C ARG A 100 -13.33 -11.54 -2.34
N GLU A 101 -13.95 -11.56 -1.17
CA GLU A 101 -14.98 -10.57 -0.85
C GLU A 101 -14.38 -9.17 -0.97
N VAL A 102 -15.12 -8.25 -1.60
CA VAL A 102 -14.68 -6.87 -1.80
C VAL A 102 -15.43 -5.95 -0.85
N ALA A 103 -14.68 -5.18 -0.07
CA ALA A 103 -15.17 -4.06 0.71
C ALA A 103 -14.59 -2.75 0.18
N ARG A 104 -15.22 -1.61 0.50
CA ARG A 104 -14.78 -0.30 0.03
C ARG A 104 -14.71 0.71 1.17
N ILE A 105 -13.68 1.54 1.14
CA ILE A 105 -13.65 2.76 1.95
C ILE A 105 -14.53 3.81 1.26
N GLN A 106 -15.55 4.29 1.97
CA GLN A 106 -16.44 5.32 1.47
C GLN A 106 -16.02 6.70 1.98
N ALA A 107 -16.23 7.73 1.15
CA ALA A 107 -16.11 9.13 1.57
C ALA A 107 -16.96 9.41 2.84
N PRO A 108 -16.55 10.33 3.72
CA PRO A 108 -15.36 11.19 3.60
C PRO A 108 -14.07 10.52 4.11
N GLY A 109 -14.06 9.21 4.34
CA GLY A 109 -12.86 8.50 4.79
C GLY A 109 -11.86 8.33 3.65
N THR A 110 -10.58 8.61 3.89
CA THR A 110 -9.49 8.38 2.94
C THR A 110 -8.50 7.38 3.53
N VAL A 111 -7.98 6.49 2.69
CA VAL A 111 -6.97 5.49 3.04
C VAL A 111 -6.07 5.32 1.83
N GLU A 112 -4.76 5.24 2.04
CA GLU A 112 -3.79 4.71 1.08
C GLU A 112 -3.08 3.52 1.72
N GLY A 113 -3.00 2.39 1.02
CA GLY A 113 -2.42 1.14 1.52
C GLY A 113 -0.95 1.23 1.94
N GLY A 114 -0.20 2.24 1.50
CA GLY A 114 1.12 2.59 2.04
C GLY A 114 1.11 2.89 3.54
N ASP A 115 -0.01 3.36 4.09
CA ASP A 115 -0.20 3.58 5.54
C ASP A 115 -0.60 2.31 6.30
N VAL A 116 -0.86 1.21 5.62
CA VAL A 116 -1.39 0.00 6.25
C VAL A 116 -0.31 -1.07 6.34
N LEU A 117 0.18 -1.30 7.55
CA LEU A 117 1.18 -2.32 7.85
C LEU A 117 0.52 -3.51 8.57
N MET A 118 0.56 -4.67 7.92
CA MET A 118 0.08 -5.93 8.49
C MET A 118 1.24 -6.70 9.13
N VAL A 119 1.08 -7.07 10.41
CA VAL A 119 2.01 -7.93 11.15
C VAL A 119 1.24 -9.08 11.77
N GLY A 120 1.39 -10.28 11.22
CA GLY A 120 0.59 -11.44 11.62
C GLY A 120 -0.91 -11.17 11.42
N ASN A 121 -1.67 -11.10 12.51
CA ASN A 121 -3.11 -10.80 12.51
C ASN A 121 -3.45 -9.34 12.90
N HIS A 122 -2.43 -8.51 13.14
CA HIS A 122 -2.59 -7.13 13.59
C HIS A 122 -2.25 -6.14 12.48
N PHE A 123 -2.98 -5.03 12.42
CA PHE A 123 -2.80 -3.97 11.43
C PHE A 123 -2.51 -2.64 12.10
N PHE A 124 -1.34 -2.07 11.82
CA PHE A 124 -1.07 -0.67 12.12
C PHE A 124 -1.57 0.18 10.96
N VAL A 125 -2.40 1.18 11.25
CA VAL A 125 -2.94 2.09 10.24
C VAL A 125 -2.38 3.49 10.51
N GLY A 126 -1.54 3.97 9.59
CA GLY A 126 -0.93 5.29 9.66
C GLY A 126 -1.96 6.42 9.51
N MET A 127 -1.96 7.39 10.43
CA MET A 127 -2.68 8.65 10.27
C MET A 127 -1.74 9.64 9.59
N SER A 128 -2.01 9.95 8.31
CA SER A 128 -1.16 10.75 7.43
C SER A 128 -2.00 11.79 6.68
N GLU A 129 -1.38 12.59 5.82
CA GLU A 129 -2.11 13.46 4.87
C GLU A 129 -2.97 12.66 3.87
N ARG A 130 -2.67 11.37 3.68
CA ARG A 130 -3.34 10.48 2.73
C ARG A 130 -4.42 9.62 3.38
N THR A 131 -4.19 9.22 4.63
CA THR A 131 -5.10 8.37 5.42
C THR A 131 -5.64 9.13 6.62
N ASN A 132 -6.94 9.44 6.61
CA ASN A 132 -7.58 10.19 7.69
C ASN A 132 -8.24 9.29 8.74
N GLU A 133 -8.60 9.87 9.89
CA GLU A 133 -9.19 9.14 11.03
C GLU A 133 -10.47 8.38 10.65
N GLU A 134 -11.34 8.99 9.84
CA GLU A 134 -12.59 8.37 9.39
C GLU A 134 -12.33 7.17 8.47
N GLY A 135 -11.33 7.27 7.58
CA GLY A 135 -10.89 6.20 6.71
C GLY A 135 -10.27 5.04 7.49
N ALA A 136 -9.40 5.35 8.45
CA ALA A 136 -8.80 4.36 9.34
C ALA A 136 -9.85 3.64 10.18
N ARG A 137 -10.81 4.37 10.77
CA ARG A 137 -11.92 3.78 11.54
C ARG A 137 -12.82 2.91 10.66
N LYS A 138 -13.02 3.27 9.39
CA LYS A 138 -13.78 2.45 8.42
C LYS A 138 -13.02 1.18 8.06
N LEU A 139 -11.73 1.29 7.75
CA LEU A 139 -10.86 0.14 7.49
C LEU A 139 -10.84 -0.80 8.70
N GLY A 140 -10.61 -0.26 9.90
CA GLY A 140 -10.60 -0.99 11.15
C GLY A 140 -11.85 -1.82 11.39
N ARG A 141 -13.04 -1.22 11.21
CA ARG A 141 -14.32 -1.96 11.30
C ARG A 141 -14.45 -3.08 10.29
N ILE A 142 -13.90 -2.93 9.09
CA ILE A 142 -13.88 -4.00 8.10
C ILE A 142 -12.94 -5.11 8.60
N LEU A 143 -11.70 -4.77 8.97
CA LEU A 143 -10.71 -5.70 9.49
C LEU A 143 -11.23 -6.51 10.69
N GLU A 144 -11.90 -5.86 11.65
CA GLU A 144 -12.51 -6.50 12.83
C GLU A 144 -13.58 -7.54 12.44
N ARG A 145 -14.44 -7.24 11.45
CA ARG A 145 -15.44 -8.20 10.96
C ARG A 145 -14.81 -9.44 10.35
N HIS A 146 -13.58 -9.34 9.86
CA HIS A 146 -12.81 -10.44 9.30
C HIS A 146 -11.81 -11.04 10.30
N GLY A 147 -11.93 -10.72 11.59
CA GLY A 147 -11.16 -11.34 12.68
C GLY A 147 -9.75 -10.77 12.89
N HIS A 148 -9.45 -9.62 12.30
CA HIS A 148 -8.17 -8.93 12.47
C HIS A 148 -8.26 -7.88 13.59
N THR A 149 -7.15 -7.61 14.24
CA THR A 149 -7.02 -6.47 15.17
C THR A 149 -6.29 -5.32 14.49
N TRP A 150 -6.49 -4.09 14.96
CA TRP A 150 -5.84 -2.93 14.38
C TRP A 150 -5.67 -1.82 15.41
N GLU A 151 -4.74 -0.90 15.15
CA GLU A 151 -4.62 0.35 15.87
C GLU A 151 -4.11 1.50 14.97
N PRO A 152 -4.51 2.76 15.26
CA PRO A 152 -3.99 3.91 14.54
C PRO A 152 -2.60 4.30 15.04
N VAL A 153 -1.71 4.70 14.12
CA VAL A 153 -0.36 5.19 14.42
C VAL A 153 -0.17 6.55 13.77
N ALA A 154 0.18 7.58 14.52
CA ALA A 154 0.46 8.89 13.92
C ALA A 154 1.69 8.81 13.01
N VAL A 155 1.59 9.28 11.77
CA VAL A 155 2.74 9.36 10.86
C VAL A 155 3.44 10.71 11.10
N GLY A 156 4.64 10.65 11.69
CA GLY A 156 5.41 11.85 12.05
C GLY A 156 6.50 12.22 11.05
N ASP A 157 6.92 11.27 10.21
CA ASP A 157 7.93 11.44 9.16
C ASP A 157 7.66 10.44 8.02
N GLY A 158 7.92 10.86 6.79
CA GLY A 158 7.58 10.17 5.54
C GLY A 158 6.20 10.49 4.99
N LEU A 159 5.92 10.00 3.77
CA LEU A 159 4.60 10.16 3.13
C LEU A 159 3.56 9.21 3.73
N HIS A 160 3.99 7.98 4.04
CA HIS A 160 3.17 6.95 4.64
C HIS A 160 3.89 6.25 5.80
N LEU A 161 3.14 5.51 6.62
CA LEU A 161 3.72 4.66 7.66
C LEU A 161 4.82 3.72 7.13
N LYS A 162 4.57 3.05 5.99
CA LYS A 162 5.57 2.13 5.39
C LYS A 162 6.74 2.83 4.69
N SER A 163 6.77 4.16 4.64
CA SER A 163 8.01 4.89 4.32
C SER A 163 9.06 4.72 5.43
N SER A 164 8.61 4.46 6.67
CA SER A 164 9.48 4.41 7.85
C SER A 164 9.46 3.08 8.60
N VAL A 165 8.43 2.25 8.41
CA VAL A 165 8.23 1.00 9.16
C VAL A 165 7.80 -0.13 8.23
N ASN A 166 8.56 -1.22 8.17
CA ASN A 166 8.19 -2.41 7.38
C ASN A 166 8.43 -3.71 8.14
N ILE A 167 7.67 -4.75 7.80
CA ILE A 167 7.91 -6.11 8.29
C ILE A 167 8.89 -6.83 7.34
N VAL A 168 9.94 -7.43 7.89
CA VAL A 168 10.92 -8.21 7.09
C VAL A 168 10.78 -9.72 7.27
N GLY A 169 9.99 -10.15 8.25
CA GLY A 169 9.64 -11.56 8.48
C GLY A 169 9.40 -11.86 9.95
N GLY A 170 8.54 -12.83 10.23
CA GLY A 170 8.15 -13.19 11.60
C GLY A 170 7.53 -12.00 12.32
N ASP A 171 8.18 -11.57 13.40
CA ASP A 171 7.86 -10.42 14.25
C ASP A 171 8.95 -9.32 14.17
N THR A 172 9.79 -9.31 13.13
CA THR A 172 10.88 -8.34 12.96
C THR A 172 10.49 -7.16 12.08
N LEU A 173 10.51 -5.97 12.66
CA LEU A 173 10.29 -4.70 11.98
C LEU A 173 11.62 -4.03 11.60
N LEU A 174 11.69 -3.51 10.38
CA LEU A 174 12.69 -2.55 9.93
C LEU A 174 12.15 -1.13 10.18
N LEU A 175 12.89 -0.33 10.94
CA LEU A 175 12.44 0.97 11.44
C LEU A 175 13.46 2.07 11.13
N THR A 176 12.98 3.24 10.72
CA THR A 176 13.83 4.45 10.78
C THR A 176 14.04 4.86 12.24
N ARG A 177 15.11 5.63 12.51
CA ARG A 177 15.48 6.05 13.89
C ARG A 177 14.35 6.78 14.62
N VAL A 178 13.51 7.52 13.89
CA VAL A 178 12.38 8.27 14.45
C VAL A 178 11.32 7.33 15.06
N TYR A 179 11.15 6.13 14.52
CA TYR A 179 10.15 5.17 14.98
C TYR A 179 10.69 4.11 15.95
N ALA A 180 12.01 4.03 16.15
CA ALA A 180 12.63 3.00 16.99
C ALA A 180 12.12 2.96 18.46
N GLY A 181 11.81 4.14 19.02
CA GLY A 181 11.33 4.31 20.39
C GLY A 181 9.81 4.31 20.58
N ARG A 182 9.04 4.13 19.51
CA ARG A 182 7.57 4.16 19.55
C ARG A 182 7.01 3.03 20.40
N ALA A 183 6.01 3.34 21.22
CA ALA A 183 5.37 2.40 22.14
C ALA A 183 4.65 1.27 21.38
N GLU A 184 4.04 1.64 20.25
CA GLU A 184 3.30 0.80 19.31
C GLU A 184 4.14 -0.40 18.81
N PHE A 185 5.47 -0.27 18.79
CA PHE A 185 6.39 -1.28 18.24
C PHE A 185 7.25 -1.97 19.31
N GLN A 186 7.05 -1.74 20.61
CA GLN A 186 7.96 -2.25 21.66
C GLN A 186 7.99 -3.77 21.74
N GLU A 187 6.89 -4.44 21.44
CA GLU A 187 6.77 -5.90 21.53
C GLU A 187 7.37 -6.65 20.33
N TYR A 188 7.92 -5.93 19.34
CA TYR A 188 8.47 -6.50 18.11
C TYR A 188 10.00 -6.48 18.11
N ASN A 189 10.61 -7.43 17.40
CA ASN A 189 12.03 -7.36 17.08
C ASN A 189 12.29 -6.17 16.13
N LYS A 190 13.43 -5.49 16.28
CA LYS A 190 13.71 -4.23 15.58
C LYS A 190 15.09 -4.25 14.92
N ILE A 191 15.15 -3.77 13.69
CA ILE A 191 16.39 -3.49 12.94
C ILE A 191 16.39 -2.01 12.53
#